data_AF-A0AA38PE87-F1
#
_entry.id   AF-A0AA38PE87-F1
#
_cell.length_a   1.000
_cell.length_b   1.000
_cell.length_c   1.000
_cell.angle_alpha   90.00
_cell.angle_beta   90.00
_cell.angle_gamma   90.00
#
_symmetry.space_group_name_H-M   'P 1'
#
loop_
_entity.id
_entity.type
_entity.pdbx_description
1 polymer ?
#
loop_
_entity_poly.entity_id
_entity_poly.type
_entity_poly.pdbx_seq_one_letter_code
_entity_poly.pdbx_strand_id
1 'polypeptide(L)'
;LDRTGALGGGAPSVTVLSKRLYGCSYKKLSLRRKRAVKMAQRREWKWEYHHDHGRVYSTSCTRTLSYNEHDGPCFSCFSLLLSKSFRVSIAVKKPSLENYKYLNKEFRNETLSMIFARSCGLEDMVKQVSGF
;
A
#
# COMPACT_ATOMS: atom_id res chain seq x y z
N LEU A 1 -0.15 -10.53 1.02
CA LEU A 1 0.47 -9.18 0.92
C LEU A 1 1.14 -8.77 2.25
N ASP A 2 1.33 -9.71 3.17
CA ASP A 2 2.03 -9.60 4.45
C ASP A 2 3.49 -9.11 4.36
N ARG A 3 4.13 -9.25 3.19
CA ARG A 3 5.50 -8.80 2.94
C ARG A 3 5.72 -7.28 2.82
N THR A 4 4.67 -6.46 2.73
CA THR A 4 4.78 -5.02 2.43
C THR A 4 3.79 -4.22 3.25
N GLY A 5 4.19 -3.08 3.82
CA GLY A 5 3.25 -2.16 4.49
C GLY A 5 2.42 -1.30 3.53
N ALA A 6 2.42 -1.60 2.23
CA ALA A 6 1.51 -0.95 1.30
C ALA A 6 0.06 -1.30 1.66
N LEU A 7 -0.81 -0.29 1.62
CA LEU A 7 -2.24 -0.42 2.00
C LEU A 7 -3.16 -0.73 0.81
N GLY A 8 -2.62 -0.86 -0.39
CA GLY A 8 -3.42 -1.01 -1.61
C GLY A 8 -2.59 -0.87 -2.88
N GLY A 9 -3.25 -0.87 -4.03
CA GLY A 9 -2.56 -0.77 -5.32
C GLY A 9 -3.47 -0.74 -6.54
N GLY A 10 -2.86 -0.87 -7.71
CA GLY A 10 -3.56 -0.91 -9.00
C GLY A 10 -3.78 0.44 -9.68
N ALA A 11 -3.38 1.53 -9.02
CA ALA A 11 -3.36 2.88 -9.60
C ALA A 11 -2.20 3.09 -10.58
N PRO A 12 -2.28 4.12 -11.45
CA PRO A 12 -1.14 4.59 -12.22
C PRO A 12 0.05 5.00 -11.34
N SER A 13 1.25 5.01 -11.91
CA SER A 13 2.45 5.42 -11.19
C SER A 13 2.42 6.92 -10.85
N VAL A 14 3.11 7.31 -9.77
CA VAL A 14 3.24 8.73 -9.38
C VAL A 14 3.85 9.60 -10.50
N THR A 15 4.68 9.02 -11.37
CA THR A 15 5.25 9.71 -12.53
C THR A 15 4.17 10.03 -13.57
N VAL A 16 3.32 9.06 -13.89
CA VAL A 16 2.17 9.25 -14.80
C VAL A 16 1.22 10.30 -14.22
N LEU A 17 0.87 10.17 -12.94
CA LEU A 17 -0.01 11.11 -12.26
C LEU A 17 0.58 12.51 -12.14
N SER A 18 1.88 12.64 -11.87
CA SER A 18 2.58 13.92 -11.85
C SER A 18 2.53 14.62 -13.20
N LYS A 19 2.80 13.88 -14.29
CA LYS A 19 2.71 14.42 -15.65
C LYS A 19 1.27 14.84 -15.98
N ARG A 20 0.28 14.02 -15.59
CA ARG A 20 -1.14 14.31 -15.83
C ARG A 20 -1.66 15.52 -15.04
N LEU A 21 -1.26 15.69 -13.78
CA LEU A 21 -1.76 16.74 -12.90
C LEU A 21 -0.99 18.06 -12.99
N TYR A 22 0.32 18.01 -13.28
CA TYR A 22 1.21 19.18 -13.20
C TYR A 22 2.14 19.35 -14.40
N GLY A 23 2.06 18.47 -15.41
CA GLY A 23 2.86 18.57 -16.64
C GLY A 23 4.36 18.29 -16.49
N CYS A 24 4.84 17.92 -15.29
CA CYS A 24 6.27 17.73 -15.03
C CYS A 24 6.58 16.45 -14.24
N SER A 25 7.87 16.12 -14.10
CA SER A 25 8.30 14.90 -13.42
C SER A 25 8.09 14.99 -11.91
N TYR A 26 7.74 13.87 -11.29
CA TYR A 26 7.43 13.81 -9.85
C TYR A 26 8.57 14.34 -8.97
N LYS A 27 9.84 14.14 -9.39
CA LYS A 27 11.02 14.64 -8.68
C LYS A 27 11.02 16.17 -8.54
N LYS A 28 10.57 16.90 -9.57
CA LYS A 28 10.53 18.37 -9.64
C LYS A 28 9.38 19.00 -8.84
N LEU A 29 8.45 18.19 -8.33
CA LEU A 29 7.33 18.69 -7.54
C LEU A 29 7.78 19.13 -6.13
N SER A 30 7.17 20.22 -5.65
CA SER A 30 7.24 20.60 -4.23
C SER A 30 6.60 19.52 -3.35
N LEU A 31 6.94 19.50 -2.06
CA LEU A 31 6.37 18.53 -1.10
C LEU A 31 4.84 18.55 -1.10
N ARG A 32 4.23 19.74 -1.17
CA ARG A 32 2.76 19.90 -1.25
C ARG A 32 2.17 19.21 -2.48
N ARG A 33 2.76 19.41 -3.66
CA ARG A 33 2.30 18.77 -4.91
C ARG A 33 2.56 17.27 -4.91
N LYS A 34 3.69 16.81 -4.33
CA LYS A 34 3.96 15.37 -4.14
C LYS A 34 2.88 14.70 -3.30
N ARG A 35 2.47 15.32 -2.19
CA ARG A 35 1.34 14.83 -1.37
C ARG A 35 0.04 14.75 -2.17
N ALA A 36 -0.28 15.78 -2.96
CA ALA A 36 -1.46 15.78 -3.81
C ALA A 36 -1.45 14.66 -4.86
N VAL A 37 -0.30 14.40 -5.51
CA VAL A 37 -0.14 13.26 -6.43
C VAL A 37 -0.38 11.93 -5.71
N LYS A 38 0.18 11.74 -4.52
CA LYS A 38 -0.01 10.51 -3.73
C LYS A 38 -1.48 10.31 -3.33
N MET A 39 -2.17 11.38 -2.94
CA MET A 39 -3.60 11.34 -2.65
C MET A 39 -4.41 10.94 -3.89
N ALA A 40 -4.11 11.54 -5.05
CA ALA A 40 -4.73 11.18 -6.32
C ALA A 40 -4.47 9.70 -6.66
N GLN A 41 -3.24 9.22 -6.46
CA GLN A 41 -2.89 7.82 -6.64
C GLN A 41 -3.73 6.90 -5.77
N ARG A 42 -3.90 7.24 -4.49
CA ARG A 42 -4.72 6.46 -3.56
C ARG A 42 -6.18 6.39 -4.00
N ARG A 43 -6.74 7.49 -4.49
CA ARG A 43 -8.12 7.54 -5.03
C ARG A 43 -8.31 6.67 -6.27
N GLU A 44 -7.24 6.43 -7.02
CA GLU A 44 -7.24 5.55 -8.20
C GLU A 44 -6.81 4.11 -7.90
N TRP A 45 -6.68 3.73 -6.62
CA TRP A 45 -6.45 2.34 -6.27
C TRP A 45 -7.61 1.47 -6.74
N LYS A 46 -7.27 0.26 -7.18
CA LYS A 46 -8.23 -0.79 -7.56
C LYS A 46 -8.49 -1.74 -6.40
N TRP A 47 -7.56 -1.85 -5.46
CA TRP A 47 -7.73 -2.66 -4.28
C TRP A 47 -7.09 -2.02 -3.06
N GLU A 48 -7.63 -2.37 -1.91
CA GLU A 48 -7.13 -2.05 -0.58
C GLU A 48 -6.73 -3.34 0.13
N TYR A 49 -5.68 -3.27 0.93
CA TYR A 49 -5.19 -4.36 1.75
C TYR A 49 -5.37 -4.00 3.22
N HIS A 50 -6.22 -4.75 3.89
CA HIS A 50 -6.48 -4.61 5.32
C HIS A 50 -5.57 -5.56 6.07
N HIS A 51 -4.48 -5.02 6.59
CA HIS A 51 -3.46 -5.75 7.34
C HIS A 51 -4.05 -6.48 8.54
N ASP A 52 -4.97 -5.84 9.27
CA ASP A 52 -5.57 -6.39 10.50
C ASP A 52 -6.30 -7.72 10.28
N HIS A 53 -6.83 -7.93 9.07
CA HIS A 53 -7.54 -9.16 8.71
C HIS A 53 -6.78 -10.02 7.70
N GLY A 54 -5.63 -9.55 7.20
CA GLY A 54 -4.92 -10.20 6.10
C GLY A 54 -5.73 -10.30 4.81
N ARG A 55 -6.70 -9.40 4.57
CA ARG A 55 -7.65 -9.47 3.45
C ARG A 55 -7.47 -8.34 2.45
N VAL A 56 -7.72 -8.66 1.18
CA VAL A 56 -7.78 -7.69 0.08
C VAL A 56 -9.22 -7.48 -0.34
N TYR A 57 -9.60 -6.23 -0.55
CA TYR A 57 -10.90 -5.87 -1.14
C TYR A 57 -10.69 -5.00 -2.37
N SER A 58 -11.60 -5.11 -3.32
CA SER A 58 -11.71 -4.13 -4.40
C SER A 58 -12.19 -2.80 -3.84
N THR A 59 -11.67 -1.69 -4.35
CA THR A 59 -12.20 -0.35 -4.01
C THR A 59 -13.62 -0.15 -4.49
N SER A 60 -14.08 -0.98 -5.44
CA SER A 60 -15.46 -1.06 -5.92
C SER A 60 -16.24 -2.24 -5.31
N CYS A 61 -15.80 -2.77 -4.16
CA CYS A 61 -16.51 -3.81 -3.42
C CYS A 61 -17.92 -3.32 -3.05
N THR A 62 -18.94 -4.11 -3.36
CA THR A 62 -20.34 -3.79 -3.04
C THR A 62 -20.68 -4.01 -1.57
N ARG A 63 -19.79 -4.68 -0.81
CA ARG A 63 -19.98 -5.03 0.62
C ARG A 63 -21.28 -5.80 0.90
N THR A 64 -21.82 -6.44 -0.13
CA THR A 64 -23.00 -7.30 -0.02
C THR A 64 -22.56 -8.73 0.25
N LEU A 65 -23.10 -9.33 1.30
CA LEU A 65 -23.02 -10.76 1.55
C LEU A 65 -24.30 -11.39 0.98
N SER A 66 -24.16 -12.35 0.06
CA SER A 66 -25.31 -13.13 -0.42
C SER A 66 -25.51 -14.28 0.55
N TYR A 67 -26.65 -14.35 1.23
CA TYR A 67 -26.99 -15.39 2.20
C TYR A 67 -27.40 -16.72 1.52
N ASN A 68 -26.70 -17.10 0.45
CA ASN A 68 -26.95 -18.33 -0.29
C ASN A 68 -25.64 -19.14 -0.30
N GLU A 69 -25.71 -20.46 -0.40
CA GLU A 69 -24.63 -21.47 -0.28
C GLU A 69 -23.38 -21.27 -1.18
N HIS A 70 -23.33 -20.20 -1.97
CA HIS A 70 -22.16 -19.71 -2.68
C HIS A 70 -21.61 -18.46 -1.97
N ASP A 71 -21.07 -18.66 -0.76
CA ASP A 71 -20.39 -17.65 0.06
C ASP A 71 -19.06 -17.20 -0.57
N GLY A 72 -19.17 -16.53 -1.72
CA GLY A 72 -18.04 -15.99 -2.47
C GLY A 72 -17.87 -14.49 -2.29
N PRO A 73 -16.68 -13.95 -2.60
CA PRO A 73 -16.51 -12.50 -2.69
C PRO A 73 -17.43 -11.92 -3.79
N CYS A 74 -17.89 -10.68 -3.61
CA CYS A 74 -18.63 -9.98 -4.66
C CYS A 74 -17.81 -9.94 -5.98
N PHE A 75 -18.51 -9.79 -7.11
CA PHE A 75 -17.89 -9.80 -8.44
C PHE A 75 -16.71 -8.81 -8.56
N SER A 76 -16.82 -7.61 -7.98
CA SER A 76 -15.73 -6.61 -7.99
C SER A 76 -14.48 -7.11 -7.28
N CYS A 77 -14.62 -7.81 -6.16
CA CYS A 77 -13.50 -8.42 -5.45
C CYS A 77 -12.94 -9.63 -6.20
N PHE A 78 -13.81 -10.48 -6.75
CA PHE A 78 -13.40 -11.63 -7.55
C PHE A 78 -12.61 -11.20 -8.80
N SER A 79 -13.05 -10.15 -9.49
CA SER A 79 -12.42 -9.64 -10.71
C SER A 79 -10.99 -9.12 -10.51
N LEU A 80 -10.57 -8.85 -9.26
CA LEU A 80 -9.17 -8.55 -8.96
C LEU A 80 -8.23 -9.69 -9.38
N LEU A 81 -8.66 -10.95 -9.27
CA LEU A 81 -7.85 -12.11 -9.68
C LEU A 81 -7.58 -12.13 -11.18
N LEU A 82 -8.44 -11.50 -11.98
CA LEU A 82 -8.27 -11.37 -13.42
C LEU A 82 -7.28 -10.25 -13.78
N SER A 83 -7.15 -9.23 -12.92
CA SER A 83 -6.25 -8.10 -13.10
C SER A 83 -4.79 -8.53 -13.13
N LYS A 84 -4.10 -8.24 -14.24
CA LYS A 84 -2.65 -8.51 -14.39
C LYS A 84 -1.83 -7.82 -13.30
N SER A 85 -2.14 -6.57 -12.98
CA SER A 85 -1.38 -5.81 -11.97
C SER A 85 -1.55 -6.40 -10.57
N PHE A 86 -2.72 -6.95 -10.26
CA PHE A 86 -2.98 -7.62 -8.99
C PHE A 86 -2.20 -8.95 -8.91
N ARG A 87 -2.32 -9.80 -9.94
CA ARG A 87 -1.57 -11.07 -10.04
C ARG A 87 -0.07 -10.90 -9.90
N VAL A 88 0.51 -9.90 -10.58
CA VAL A 88 1.93 -9.57 -10.44
C VAL A 88 2.27 -9.15 -9.01
N SER A 89 1.41 -8.36 -8.36
CA SER A 89 1.65 -7.86 -7.01
C SER A 89 1.65 -8.96 -5.95
N ILE A 90 0.75 -9.94 -6.07
CA ILE A 90 0.66 -11.07 -5.13
C ILE A 90 1.73 -12.14 -5.37
N ALA A 91 2.26 -12.24 -6.59
CA ALA A 91 3.30 -13.21 -6.94
C ALA A 91 4.70 -12.85 -6.41
N VAL A 92 4.93 -11.60 -5.99
CA VAL A 92 6.22 -11.18 -5.44
C VAL A 92 6.46 -11.86 -4.08
N LYS A 93 7.63 -12.50 -3.94
CA LYS A 93 8.04 -13.22 -2.73
C LYS A 93 8.38 -12.27 -1.57
N LYS A 94 8.24 -12.77 -0.35
CA LYS A 94 8.73 -12.09 0.86
C LYS A 94 10.26 -11.95 0.78
N PRO A 95 10.84 -10.76 1.03
CA PRO A 95 12.29 -10.60 1.02
C PRO A 95 12.94 -11.34 2.20
N SER A 96 14.21 -11.73 2.05
CA SER A 96 15.04 -12.19 3.17
C SER A 96 15.32 -11.04 4.15
N LEU A 97 15.64 -11.36 5.40
CA LEU A 97 15.92 -10.38 6.46
C LEU A 97 16.94 -9.32 6.04
N GLU A 98 18.04 -9.74 5.41
CA GLU A 98 19.11 -8.85 4.93
C GLU A 98 18.63 -7.83 3.89
N ASN A 99 17.56 -8.15 3.15
CA ASN A 99 17.01 -7.32 2.08
C ASN A 99 15.90 -6.36 2.55
N TYR A 100 15.40 -6.51 3.78
CA TYR A 100 14.39 -5.58 4.33
C TYR A 100 14.89 -4.14 4.40
N LYS A 101 16.21 -3.90 4.47
CA LYS A 101 16.81 -2.56 4.42
C LYS A 101 16.46 -1.79 3.13
N TYR A 102 16.24 -2.49 2.02
CA TYR A 102 15.89 -1.90 0.73
C TYR A 102 14.38 -1.71 0.54
N LEU A 103 13.55 -2.12 1.50
CA LEU A 103 12.12 -1.90 1.43
C LEU A 103 11.82 -0.40 1.42
N ASN A 104 10.94 0.02 0.51
CA ASN A 104 10.56 1.42 0.34
C ASN A 104 10.10 2.01 1.68
N LYS A 105 10.82 3.04 2.14
CA LYS A 105 10.55 3.75 3.39
C LYS A 105 9.13 4.30 3.47
N GLU A 106 8.54 4.65 2.34
CA GLU A 106 7.17 5.18 2.26
C GLU A 106 6.09 4.21 2.79
N PHE A 107 6.34 2.90 2.70
CA PHE A 107 5.38 1.90 3.16
C PHE A 107 5.68 1.39 4.57
N ARG A 108 6.61 2.04 5.29
CA ARG A 108 6.87 1.72 6.69
C ARG A 108 5.82 2.41 7.55
N ASN A 109 5.23 1.68 8.49
CA ASN A 109 4.33 2.26 9.47
C ASN A 109 5.16 2.78 10.64
N GLU A 110 5.58 4.04 10.56
CA GLU A 110 6.44 4.69 11.57
C GLU A 110 5.79 4.68 12.95
N THR A 111 4.48 4.91 13.03
CA THR A 111 3.74 4.87 14.31
C THR A 111 3.84 3.51 14.97
N LEU A 112 3.59 2.43 14.22
CA LEU A 112 3.69 1.07 14.74
C LEU A 112 5.13 0.72 15.14
N SER A 113 6.12 1.13 14.34
CA SER A 113 7.54 0.95 14.68
C SER A 113 7.92 1.66 15.98
N MET A 114 7.43 2.88 16.21
CA MET A 114 7.68 3.63 17.43
C MET A 114 6.97 3.03 18.65
N ILE A 115 5.73 2.54 18.50
CA ILE A 115 5.01 1.83 19.56
C ILE A 115 5.78 0.58 19.98
N PHE A 116 6.22 -0.22 19.00
CA PHE A 116 7.03 -1.40 19.25
C PHE A 116 8.35 -1.05 19.95
N ALA A 117 9.07 -0.04 19.44
CA ALA A 117 10.32 0.41 20.03
C ALA A 117 10.15 0.84 21.50
N ARG A 118 9.07 1.55 21.83
CA ARG A 118 8.71 1.89 23.22
C ARG A 118 8.47 0.66 24.08
N SER A 119 7.68 -0.29 23.59
CA SER A 119 7.37 -1.52 24.35
C SER A 119 8.60 -2.37 24.65
N CYS A 120 9.65 -2.28 23.82
CA CYS A 120 10.89 -3.01 23.99
C CYS A 120 12.02 -2.19 24.64
N GLY A 121 11.79 -0.92 25.02
CA GLY A 121 12.84 -0.04 25.55
C GLY A 121 13.90 0.38 24.52
N LEU A 122 13.58 0.33 23.22
CA LEU A 122 14.47 0.64 22.09
C LEU A 122 14.18 2.00 21.45
N GLU A 123 13.37 2.86 22.09
CA GLU A 123 12.89 4.11 21.50
C GLU A 123 14.05 5.03 21.05
N ASP A 124 15.05 5.21 21.89
CA ASP A 124 16.18 6.11 21.60
C ASP A 124 17.05 5.60 20.46
N MET A 125 17.27 4.27 20.38
CA MET A 125 18.01 3.64 19.28
C MET A 125 17.29 3.84 17.95
N VAL A 126 15.97 3.68 17.92
CA VAL A 126 15.17 3.85 16.69
C VAL A 126 15.12 5.31 16.26
N LYS A 127 15.02 6.27 17.19
CA LYS A 127 15.05 7.71 16.87
C LYS A 127 16.38 8.12 16.21
N GLN A 128 17.50 7.68 16.77
CA GLN A 128 18.84 7.98 16.23
C GLN A 128 19.03 7.48 14.79
N VAL A 129 18.53 6.27 14.48
CA VAL A 129 18.66 5.66 13.13
C VAL A 129 17.69 6.28 12.12
N SER A 130 16.55 6.80 12.59
CA SER A 130 15.48 7.31 11.74
C SER A 130 15.66 8.76 11.29
N GLY A 131 16.58 9.51 11.91
CA GLY A 131 16.88 10.90 11.54
C GLY A 131 15.78 11.88 11.92
N PHE A 132 15.17 11.70 13.10
CA PHE A 132 14.28 12.67 13.74
C PHE A 132 15.06 13.53 14.74
#